data_AF-A0ABD5XYR8-F1
#
_entry.id   AF-A0ABD5XYR8-F1
#
_cell.length_a   1.000
_cell.length_b   1.000
_cell.length_c   1.000
_cell.angle_alpha   90.00
_cell.angle_beta   90.00
_cell.angle_gamma   90.00
#
_symmetry.space_group_name_H-M   'P 1'
#
loop_
_entity.id
_entity.type
_entity.pdbx_description
1 polymer ?
#
loop_
_entity_poly.entity_id
_entity_poly.type
_entity_poly.pdbx_seq_one_letter_code
_entity_poly.pdbx_strand_id
1 'polypeptide(L)'
;MSNITAALQDVASVDEFLNVAATETVALFEHLEFEFLLEYDVFAPASWGRTRVYEPPNLFRGFLHCYYEDVYGTRPVTRELQSTLVWYYCGLDKPPSRDTVDRFLTDLEHVIDDVFARLVKQAATRGLLDSTYSIDSTHIEAIQYNDAASWNYDPTAEEPYYGFGCTIVSTGSKIPIAAEFTQAKQASQETAIRVTRDALAVDTPTWMVGDSAYDMLDWHDRLLAAGVVPVAPYNPRNTDDPLDIEYRVEDRIEEHGDDVQLKQSVLDETYNRRTGVERTNNAVKDCGLGHVRARGRVHARTQVFLALCLRIVVAITNFEQGDDPGREKLKL
;
A
#
# COMPACT_ATOMS: atom_id res chain seq x y z
N MET A 1 43.55 24.70 -39.78
CA MET A 1 42.12 24.47 -39.45
C MET A 1 41.94 22.97 -39.35
N SER A 2 42.37 22.38 -38.23
CA SER A 2 41.61 22.12 -36.99
C SER A 2 40.76 20.86 -37.12
N ASN A 3 41.34 19.77 -36.62
CA ASN A 3 40.82 18.41 -36.57
C ASN A 3 39.51 18.36 -35.79
N ILE A 4 38.41 17.99 -36.46
CA ILE A 4 37.15 17.57 -35.83
C ILE A 4 37.28 16.08 -35.49
N THR A 5 38.24 15.75 -34.61
CA THR A 5 38.48 14.37 -34.16
C THR A 5 39.08 14.33 -32.75
N ALA A 6 38.82 15.36 -31.95
CA ALA A 6 39.34 15.45 -30.58
C ALA A 6 38.33 16.18 -29.67
N ALA A 7 37.24 15.50 -29.33
CA ALA A 7 36.44 15.76 -28.12
C ALA A 7 35.56 14.55 -27.76
N LEU A 8 36.04 13.33 -28.03
CA LEU A 8 35.51 12.09 -27.49
C LEU A 8 36.64 11.42 -26.71
N GLN A 9 37.00 12.00 -25.57
CA GLN A 9 37.91 11.41 -24.58
C GLN A 9 37.88 12.26 -23.32
N ASP A 10 36.95 11.97 -22.42
CA ASP A 10 37.28 11.48 -21.06
C ASP A 10 35.95 11.13 -20.34
N VAL A 11 35.38 9.96 -20.63
CA VAL A 11 34.37 9.36 -19.76
C VAL A 11 35.02 8.10 -19.24
N ALA A 12 35.51 8.18 -18.01
CA ALA A 12 35.77 7.00 -17.20
C ALA A 12 34.45 6.23 -17.13
N SER A 13 34.29 5.24 -18.03
CA SER A 13 33.14 4.38 -18.30
C SER A 13 31.73 5.01 -18.39
N VAL A 14 30.95 4.57 -19.39
CA VAL A 14 29.49 4.83 -19.42
C VAL A 14 28.84 4.42 -18.10
N ASP A 15 29.37 3.40 -17.43
CA ASP A 15 28.91 2.93 -16.12
C ASP A 15 29.12 3.96 -14.98
N GLU A 16 30.18 4.75 -14.99
CA GLU A 16 30.38 5.83 -14.01
C GLU A 16 29.41 6.99 -14.25
N PHE A 17 29.16 7.34 -15.53
CA PHE A 17 28.14 8.33 -15.89
C PHE A 17 26.72 7.84 -15.51
N LEU A 18 26.42 6.57 -15.74
CA LEU A 18 25.16 5.96 -15.32
C LEU A 18 25.06 5.92 -13.79
N ASN A 19 26.11 5.51 -13.07
CA ASN A 19 26.11 5.53 -11.61
C ASN A 19 25.93 6.95 -11.04
N VAL A 20 26.51 7.98 -11.68
CA VAL A 20 26.27 9.38 -11.31
C VAL A 20 24.85 9.85 -11.67
N ALA A 21 24.26 9.28 -12.73
CA ALA A 21 22.90 9.56 -13.19
C ALA A 21 21.84 8.61 -12.58
N ALA A 22 22.23 7.71 -11.67
CA ALA A 22 21.33 6.78 -11.03
C ALA A 22 20.34 7.59 -10.19
N THR A 23 19.06 7.51 -10.57
CA THR A 23 17.98 8.13 -9.79
C THR A 23 17.79 7.36 -8.49
N GLU A 24 17.25 8.00 -7.44
CA GLU A 24 16.82 7.35 -6.18
C GLU A 24 16.07 6.03 -6.44
N THR A 25 15.33 5.95 -7.53
CA THR A 25 14.60 4.76 -7.99
C THR A 25 15.43 3.49 -8.14
N VAL A 26 16.73 3.55 -8.49
CA VAL A 26 17.52 2.33 -8.67
C VAL A 26 17.58 1.54 -7.36
N ALA A 27 17.79 2.26 -6.25
CA ALA A 27 17.80 1.69 -4.92
C ALA A 27 16.48 1.01 -4.54
N LEU A 28 15.32 1.48 -5.07
CA LEU A 28 14.03 0.83 -4.83
C LEU A 28 13.98 -0.62 -5.33
N PHE A 29 14.88 -1.02 -6.23
CA PHE A 29 14.83 -2.33 -6.88
C PHE A 29 15.96 -3.27 -6.47
N GLU A 30 16.96 -2.79 -5.72
CA GLU A 30 18.17 -3.55 -5.36
C GLU A 30 17.90 -4.66 -4.35
N HIS A 31 16.98 -4.42 -3.41
CA HIS A 31 16.75 -5.31 -2.27
C HIS A 31 15.44 -6.11 -2.37
N LEU A 32 14.73 -6.05 -3.49
CA LEU A 32 13.41 -6.63 -3.66
C LEU A 32 13.37 -7.65 -4.79
N GLU A 33 12.68 -8.75 -4.53
CA GLU A 33 12.40 -9.77 -5.54
C GLU A 33 11.09 -9.42 -6.26
N PHE A 34 11.15 -9.28 -7.58
CA PHE A 34 9.98 -9.03 -8.42
C PHE A 34 9.70 -10.18 -9.40
N GLU A 35 10.61 -11.15 -9.47
CA GLU A 35 10.59 -12.31 -10.36
C GLU A 35 9.37 -13.20 -10.08
N PHE A 36 8.78 -13.13 -8.88
CA PHE A 36 7.51 -13.80 -8.57
C PHE A 36 6.36 -13.39 -9.51
N LEU A 37 6.45 -12.22 -10.16
CA LEU A 37 5.48 -11.81 -11.18
C LEU A 37 5.48 -12.72 -12.41
N LEU A 38 6.55 -13.48 -12.64
CA LEU A 38 6.62 -14.47 -13.73
C LEU A 38 5.76 -15.72 -13.45
N GLU A 39 5.32 -15.92 -12.20
CA GLU A 39 4.50 -17.06 -11.80
C GLU A 39 3.03 -16.93 -12.23
N TYR A 40 2.56 -15.74 -12.62
CA TYR A 40 1.14 -15.52 -12.94
C TYR A 40 0.82 -15.71 -14.42
N ASP A 41 -0.12 -16.60 -14.71
CA ASP A 41 -0.60 -16.92 -16.06
C ASP A 41 -1.15 -15.71 -16.83
N VAL A 42 -1.71 -14.71 -16.13
CA VAL A 42 -2.21 -13.48 -16.77
C VAL A 42 -1.11 -12.75 -17.54
N PHE A 43 0.15 -12.93 -17.14
CA PHE A 43 1.30 -12.36 -17.82
C PHE A 43 1.95 -13.28 -18.85
N ALA A 44 1.48 -14.52 -18.99
CA ALA A 44 2.00 -15.44 -19.98
C ALA A 44 1.65 -14.96 -21.42
N PRO A 45 2.46 -15.32 -22.43
CA PRO A 45 2.12 -15.06 -23.82
C PRO A 45 0.83 -15.79 -24.21
N ALA A 46 -0.11 -15.09 -24.84
CA ALA A 46 -1.31 -15.74 -25.38
C ALA A 46 -0.93 -16.60 -26.60
N SER A 47 -1.49 -17.81 -26.69
CA SER A 47 -1.21 -18.77 -27.77
C SER A 47 -1.49 -18.25 -29.19
N TRP A 48 -2.38 -17.26 -29.32
CA TRP A 48 -2.74 -16.60 -30.58
C TRP A 48 -2.53 -15.07 -30.54
N GLY A 49 -1.88 -14.55 -29.49
CA GLY A 49 -1.66 -13.13 -29.29
C GLY A 49 -0.29 -12.64 -29.78
N ARG A 50 -0.10 -11.31 -29.79
CA ARG A 50 1.23 -10.72 -29.99
C ARG A 50 2.18 -11.19 -28.89
N THR A 51 3.41 -11.55 -29.27
CA THR A 51 4.50 -11.86 -28.34
C THR A 51 4.67 -10.72 -27.34
N ARG A 52 4.65 -11.03 -26.05
CA ARG A 52 4.98 -10.07 -25.00
C ARG A 52 6.49 -9.79 -25.08
N VAL A 53 6.83 -8.52 -25.31
CA VAL A 53 8.22 -8.07 -25.50
C VAL A 53 8.88 -7.68 -24.19
N TYR A 54 8.09 -7.45 -23.14
CA TYR A 54 8.56 -6.97 -21.85
C TYR A 54 8.22 -7.98 -20.76
N GLU A 55 9.17 -8.18 -19.86
CA GLU A 55 8.94 -8.99 -18.68
C GLU A 55 8.11 -8.20 -17.65
N PRO A 56 7.14 -8.85 -16.99
CA PRO A 56 6.30 -8.22 -15.96
C PRO A 56 7.07 -7.53 -14.83
N PRO A 57 8.17 -8.09 -14.28
CA PRO A 57 8.97 -7.41 -13.27
C PRO A 57 9.45 -6.02 -13.71
N ASN A 58 9.92 -5.89 -14.96
CA ASN A 58 10.48 -4.64 -15.46
C ASN A 58 9.39 -3.58 -15.71
N LEU A 59 8.20 -4.01 -16.15
CA LEU A 59 7.05 -3.11 -16.24
C LEU A 59 6.58 -2.67 -14.85
N PHE A 60 6.55 -3.57 -13.86
CA PHE A 60 6.19 -3.24 -12.50
C PHE A 60 7.15 -2.23 -11.87
N ARG A 61 8.47 -2.43 -12.03
CA ARG A 61 9.51 -1.45 -11.66
C ARG A 61 9.24 -0.08 -12.31
N GLY A 62 8.88 -0.05 -13.59
CA GLY A 62 8.47 1.17 -14.29
C GLY A 62 7.28 1.89 -13.63
N PHE A 63 6.27 1.15 -13.17
CA PHE A 63 5.15 1.75 -12.45
C PHE A 63 5.55 2.28 -11.07
N LEU A 64 6.34 1.51 -10.31
CA LEU A 64 6.84 1.94 -9.00
C LEU A 64 7.69 3.21 -9.12
N HIS A 65 8.55 3.28 -10.14
CA HIS A 65 9.30 4.49 -10.47
C HIS A 65 8.38 5.69 -10.70
N CYS A 66 7.43 5.55 -11.62
CA CYS A 66 6.53 6.65 -11.94
C CYS A 66 5.74 7.10 -10.72
N TYR A 67 5.28 6.18 -9.87
CA TYR A 67 4.57 6.55 -8.65
C TYR A 67 5.49 7.23 -7.63
N TYR A 68 6.75 6.79 -7.53
CA TYR A 68 7.75 7.43 -6.68
C TYR A 68 8.04 8.87 -7.13
N GLU A 69 7.98 9.15 -8.43
CA GLU A 69 8.18 10.48 -9.02
C GLU A 69 6.87 11.29 -9.21
N ASP A 70 5.78 10.91 -8.54
CA ASP A 70 4.47 11.57 -8.63
C ASP A 70 3.85 11.61 -10.05
N VAL A 71 4.21 10.64 -10.89
CA VAL A 71 3.72 10.46 -12.26
C VAL A 71 2.62 9.41 -12.32
N TYR A 72 1.36 9.89 -12.30
CA TYR A 72 0.18 9.01 -12.26
C TYR A 72 -0.60 8.95 -13.58
N GLY A 73 -1.08 7.75 -13.91
CA GLY A 73 -1.98 7.46 -15.02
C GLY A 73 -1.28 7.01 -16.31
N THR A 74 -2.00 6.30 -17.17
CA THR A 74 -1.42 5.60 -18.34
C THR A 74 -0.61 6.51 -19.27
N ARG A 75 -1.12 7.71 -19.58
CA ARG A 75 -0.45 8.64 -20.51
C ARG A 75 0.81 9.28 -19.90
N PRO A 76 0.77 9.87 -18.69
CA PRO A 76 1.97 10.34 -18.01
C PRO A 76 3.02 9.23 -17.82
N VAL A 77 2.63 8.06 -17.33
CA VAL A 77 3.54 6.90 -17.17
C VAL A 77 4.20 6.53 -18.49
N THR A 78 3.42 6.42 -19.58
CA THR A 78 4.00 6.10 -20.91
C THR A 78 5.03 7.13 -21.35
N ARG A 79 4.80 8.42 -21.05
CA ARG A 79 5.70 9.52 -21.41
C ARG A 79 6.98 9.47 -20.58
N GLU A 80 6.87 9.23 -19.29
CA GLU A 80 8.01 9.11 -18.38
C GLU A 80 8.92 7.96 -18.79
N LEU A 81 8.32 6.80 -19.09
CA LEU A 81 9.04 5.63 -19.59
C LEU A 81 9.62 5.81 -21.00
N GLN A 82 9.43 6.96 -21.68
CA GLN A 82 10.20 7.28 -22.90
C GLN A 82 11.61 7.81 -22.58
N SER A 83 11.87 8.27 -21.35
CA SER A 83 13.17 8.76 -20.93
C SER A 83 14.20 7.63 -20.94
N THR A 84 15.33 7.84 -21.62
CA THR A 84 16.38 6.83 -21.80
C THR A 84 16.87 6.23 -20.49
N LEU A 85 17.11 7.08 -19.49
CA LEU A 85 17.59 6.64 -18.18
C LEU A 85 16.52 5.83 -17.45
N VAL A 86 15.27 6.28 -17.51
CA VAL A 86 14.16 5.67 -16.77
C VAL A 86 13.91 4.24 -17.22
N TRP A 87 13.69 4.02 -18.53
CA TRP A 87 13.37 2.66 -18.99
C TRP A 87 14.56 1.72 -18.82
N TYR A 88 15.80 2.24 -18.93
CA TYR A 88 17.02 1.48 -18.69
C TYR A 88 17.11 1.00 -17.23
N TYR A 89 16.93 1.89 -16.25
CA TYR A 89 16.97 1.52 -14.84
C TYR A 89 15.80 0.63 -14.38
N CYS A 90 14.68 0.66 -15.10
CA CYS A 90 13.59 -0.28 -14.87
C CYS A 90 13.86 -1.67 -15.47
N GLY A 91 14.99 -1.89 -16.14
CA GLY A 91 15.35 -3.16 -16.78
C GLY A 91 14.62 -3.41 -18.11
N LEU A 92 14.08 -2.38 -18.75
CA LEU A 92 13.43 -2.52 -20.05
C LEU A 92 14.50 -2.45 -21.17
N ASP A 93 14.29 -3.14 -22.28
CA ASP A 93 15.23 -3.05 -23.43
C ASP A 93 15.00 -1.82 -24.31
N LYS A 94 13.79 -1.25 -24.24
CA LYS A 94 13.34 -0.09 -25.03
C LYS A 94 12.06 0.49 -24.42
N PRO A 95 11.71 1.76 -24.68
CA PRO A 95 10.54 2.37 -24.06
C PRO A 95 9.24 1.66 -24.46
N PRO A 96 8.33 1.35 -23.52
CA PRO A 96 7.08 0.65 -23.80
C PRO A 96 6.08 1.58 -24.49
N SER A 97 5.23 1.00 -25.33
CA SER A 97 4.11 1.72 -25.93
C SER A 97 2.98 1.93 -24.92
N ARG A 98 2.11 2.90 -25.18
CA ARG A 98 0.90 3.12 -24.37
C ARG A 98 0.05 1.86 -24.23
N ASP A 99 -0.16 1.12 -25.32
CA ASP A 99 -0.94 -0.12 -25.34
C ASP A 99 -0.28 -1.26 -24.56
N THR A 100 1.03 -1.17 -24.30
CA THR A 100 1.75 -2.12 -23.45
C THR A 100 1.53 -1.78 -21.98
N VAL A 101 1.66 -0.49 -21.63
CA VAL A 101 1.40 0.04 -20.29
C VAL A 101 -0.05 -0.24 -19.86
N ASP A 102 -1.02 0.03 -20.74
CA ASP A 102 -2.45 -0.17 -20.48
C ASP A 102 -2.81 -1.65 -20.28
N ARG A 103 -2.28 -2.52 -21.14
CA ARG A 103 -2.47 -3.98 -21.03
C ARG A 103 -1.87 -4.53 -19.75
N PHE A 104 -0.67 -4.07 -19.37
CA PHE A 104 -0.05 -4.48 -18.11
C PHE A 104 -0.92 -4.12 -16.91
N LEU A 105 -1.51 -2.91 -16.87
CA LEU A 105 -2.45 -2.55 -15.79
C LEU A 105 -3.69 -3.43 -15.76
N THR A 106 -4.21 -3.80 -16.93
CA THR A 106 -5.36 -4.71 -17.03
C THR A 106 -5.00 -6.11 -16.56
N ASP A 107 -3.82 -6.63 -16.91
CA ASP A 107 -3.38 -7.95 -16.42
C ASP A 107 -3.10 -7.90 -14.91
N LEU A 108 -2.42 -6.86 -14.45
CA LEU A 108 -2.05 -6.65 -13.04
C LEU A 108 -3.28 -6.58 -12.14
N GLU A 109 -4.38 -5.97 -12.58
CA GLU A 109 -5.66 -5.95 -11.87
C GLU A 109 -6.06 -7.31 -11.29
N HIS A 110 -5.88 -8.37 -12.08
CA HIS A 110 -6.34 -9.72 -11.75
C HIS A 110 -5.54 -10.34 -10.60
N VAL A 111 -4.33 -9.85 -10.34
CA VAL A 111 -3.37 -10.44 -9.40
C VAL A 111 -2.84 -9.43 -8.37
N ILE A 112 -3.35 -8.19 -8.37
CA ILE A 112 -2.76 -7.11 -7.59
C ILE A 112 -2.82 -7.33 -6.07
N ASP A 113 -3.85 -8.03 -5.56
CA ASP A 113 -3.90 -8.42 -4.13
C ASP A 113 -2.76 -9.36 -3.79
N ASP A 114 -2.53 -10.37 -4.62
CA ASP A 114 -1.46 -11.36 -4.42
C ASP A 114 -0.07 -10.72 -4.57
N VAL A 115 0.07 -9.80 -5.51
CA VAL A 115 1.31 -9.00 -5.69
C VAL A 115 1.59 -8.18 -4.43
N PHE A 116 0.58 -7.49 -3.90
CA PHE A 116 0.70 -6.75 -2.65
C PHE A 116 1.05 -7.69 -1.48
N ALA A 117 0.35 -8.83 -1.34
CA ALA A 117 0.62 -9.81 -0.30
C ALA A 117 2.03 -10.41 -0.38
N ARG A 118 2.56 -10.63 -1.59
CA ARG A 118 3.96 -11.08 -1.80
C ARG A 118 4.97 -10.05 -1.32
N LEU A 119 4.72 -8.75 -1.54
CA LEU A 119 5.58 -7.67 -1.02
C LEU A 119 5.47 -7.56 0.51
N VAL A 120 4.26 -7.68 1.08
CA VAL A 120 4.07 -7.73 2.52
C VAL A 120 4.85 -8.90 3.14
N LYS A 121 4.81 -10.08 2.51
CA LYS A 121 5.61 -11.24 2.95
C LYS A 121 7.12 -10.97 2.92
N GLN A 122 7.60 -10.21 1.94
CA GLN A 122 9.00 -9.77 1.90
C GLN A 122 9.33 -8.84 3.07
N ALA A 123 8.44 -7.93 3.47
CA ALA A 123 8.61 -7.11 4.66
C ALA A 123 8.60 -7.95 5.94
N ALA A 124 7.66 -8.90 6.05
CA ALA A 124 7.55 -9.81 7.18
C ALA A 124 8.81 -10.65 7.40
N THR A 125 9.37 -11.19 6.30
CA THR A 125 10.61 -12.00 6.34
C THR A 125 11.82 -11.21 6.86
N ARG A 126 11.78 -9.87 6.75
CA ARG A 126 12.81 -8.95 7.26
C ARG A 126 12.58 -8.51 8.71
N GLY A 127 11.50 -8.97 9.35
CA GLY A 127 11.14 -8.58 10.72
C GLY A 127 10.61 -7.16 10.83
N LEU A 128 10.00 -6.62 9.77
CA LEU A 128 9.45 -5.26 9.74
C LEU A 128 8.04 -5.13 10.35
N LEU A 129 7.42 -6.22 10.81
CA LEU A 129 6.09 -6.18 11.41
C LEU A 129 6.19 -6.11 12.95
N ASP A 130 5.47 -5.17 13.54
CA ASP A 130 5.40 -4.98 14.99
C ASP A 130 4.30 -5.85 15.62
N SER A 131 4.35 -5.99 16.95
CA SER A 131 3.31 -6.68 17.75
C SER A 131 1.96 -5.95 17.82
N THR A 132 1.86 -4.76 17.23
CA THR A 132 0.64 -3.93 17.22
C THR A 132 0.28 -3.58 15.80
N TYR A 133 -0.91 -3.99 15.39
CA TYR A 133 -1.51 -3.57 14.12
C TYR A 133 -2.58 -2.53 14.39
N SER A 134 -2.82 -1.69 13.40
CA SER A 134 -3.82 -0.62 13.46
C SER A 134 -4.65 -0.63 12.19
N ILE A 135 -5.98 -0.55 12.35
CA ILE A 135 -6.96 -0.51 11.26
C ILE A 135 -7.58 0.88 11.15
N ASP A 136 -7.69 1.39 9.93
CA ASP A 136 -8.38 2.65 9.64
C ASP A 136 -8.89 2.67 8.21
N SER A 137 -9.89 3.52 7.94
CA SER A 137 -10.42 3.74 6.60
C SER A 137 -10.07 5.13 6.11
N THR A 138 -9.51 5.20 4.90
CA THR A 138 -9.15 6.45 4.24
C THR A 138 -10.00 6.69 2.99
N HIS A 139 -10.17 7.96 2.63
CA HIS A 139 -10.88 8.33 1.41
C HIS A 139 -9.92 8.48 0.24
N ILE A 140 -10.41 8.13 -0.95
CA ILE A 140 -9.68 8.23 -2.20
C ILE A 140 -10.52 9.06 -3.16
N GLU A 141 -10.00 10.20 -3.58
CA GLU A 141 -10.71 11.06 -4.53
C GLU A 141 -10.61 10.49 -5.94
N ALA A 142 -11.73 10.45 -6.63
CA ALA A 142 -11.81 10.05 -8.02
C ALA A 142 -12.06 11.27 -8.92
N ILE A 143 -11.63 11.15 -10.17
CA ILE A 143 -12.05 12.10 -11.21
C ILE A 143 -13.58 12.11 -11.36
N GLN A 144 -14.14 13.29 -11.61
CA GLN A 144 -15.60 13.52 -11.66
C GLN A 144 -16.37 12.62 -12.65
N TYR A 145 -15.68 12.09 -13.67
CA TYR A 145 -16.26 11.23 -14.71
C TYR A 145 -15.96 9.73 -14.50
N ASN A 146 -15.56 9.33 -13.29
CA ASN A 146 -15.50 7.91 -12.92
C ASN A 146 -16.92 7.43 -12.54
N ASP A 147 -17.58 6.72 -13.44
CA ASP A 147 -18.95 6.23 -13.31
C ASP A 147 -19.18 5.23 -12.17
N ALA A 148 -18.12 4.70 -11.56
CA ALA A 148 -18.21 3.76 -10.46
C ALA A 148 -17.95 4.40 -9.08
N ALA A 149 -17.47 5.64 -9.03
CA ALA A 149 -17.29 6.36 -7.78
C ALA A 149 -18.64 6.88 -7.24
N SER A 150 -18.73 7.10 -5.94
CA SER A 150 -19.93 7.65 -5.29
C SER A 150 -19.64 8.98 -4.61
N TRP A 151 -20.70 9.76 -4.43
CA TRP A 151 -20.66 10.91 -3.53
C TRP A 151 -20.49 10.43 -2.11
N ASN A 152 -19.48 10.98 -1.45
CA ASN A 152 -19.16 10.76 -0.05
C ASN A 152 -19.06 12.13 0.64
N TYR A 153 -19.07 12.13 1.97
CA TYR A 153 -18.90 13.35 2.78
C TYR A 153 -17.64 13.20 3.63
N ASP A 154 -16.77 14.21 3.61
CA ASP A 154 -15.66 14.28 4.54
C ASP A 154 -16.04 15.17 5.74
N PRO A 155 -16.33 14.60 6.92
CA PRO A 155 -16.68 15.38 8.10
C PRO A 155 -15.51 16.25 8.62
N THR A 156 -14.26 15.93 8.24
CA THR A 156 -13.10 16.71 8.64
C THR A 156 -12.93 17.98 7.81
N ALA A 157 -13.13 17.89 6.49
CA ALA A 157 -13.10 19.04 5.58
C ALA A 157 -14.46 19.76 5.48
N GLU A 158 -15.52 19.14 5.99
CA GLU A 158 -16.92 19.56 5.83
C GLU A 158 -17.39 19.64 4.36
N GLU A 159 -16.72 18.92 3.45
CA GLU A 159 -16.96 18.98 2.01
C GLU A 159 -17.40 17.62 1.42
N PRO A 160 -18.32 17.62 0.44
CA PRO A 160 -18.61 16.42 -0.33
C PRO A 160 -17.48 16.15 -1.33
N TYR A 161 -17.09 14.89 -1.46
CA TYR A 161 -16.15 14.46 -2.48
C TYR A 161 -16.72 13.30 -3.30
N TYR A 162 -16.20 13.14 -4.51
CA TYR A 162 -16.55 12.03 -5.38
C TYR A 162 -15.40 11.02 -5.36
N GLY A 163 -15.66 9.79 -4.92
CA GLY A 163 -14.55 8.90 -4.65
C GLY A 163 -14.93 7.52 -4.12
N PHE A 164 -13.92 6.89 -3.51
CA PHE A 164 -13.92 5.54 -2.98
C PHE A 164 -13.40 5.52 -1.54
N GLY A 165 -13.58 4.39 -0.86
CA GLY A 165 -12.92 4.11 0.41
C GLY A 165 -11.80 3.08 0.24
N CYS A 166 -10.85 3.11 1.15
CA CYS A 166 -9.88 2.04 1.33
C CYS A 166 -9.66 1.82 2.82
N THR A 167 -9.97 0.62 3.30
CA THR A 167 -9.67 0.20 4.67
C THR A 167 -8.31 -0.46 4.67
N ILE A 168 -7.41 0.00 5.53
CA ILE A 168 -6.03 -0.47 5.59
C ILE A 168 -5.75 -0.97 7.01
N VAL A 169 -5.17 -2.17 7.10
CA VAL A 169 -4.48 -2.62 8.31
C VAL A 169 -3.00 -2.37 8.11
N SER A 170 -2.39 -1.70 9.07
CA SER A 170 -0.98 -1.31 9.05
C SER A 170 -0.26 -1.71 10.31
N THR A 171 1.07 -1.67 10.27
CA THR A 171 1.94 -1.89 11.42
C THR A 171 3.01 -0.83 11.51
N GLY A 172 3.48 -0.59 12.75
CA GLY A 172 4.74 0.05 13.08
C GLY A 172 5.15 1.21 12.18
N SER A 173 6.25 1.01 11.46
CA SER A 173 6.90 1.94 10.52
C SER A 173 6.08 2.26 9.28
N LYS A 174 4.79 2.53 9.43
CA LYS A 174 3.87 2.93 8.35
C LYS A 174 3.73 1.90 7.23
N ILE A 175 3.74 0.61 7.55
CA ILE A 175 3.71 -0.47 6.55
C ILE A 175 2.28 -0.99 6.42
N PRO A 176 1.64 -0.89 5.25
CA PRO A 176 0.35 -1.53 5.02
C PRO A 176 0.53 -3.06 4.90
N ILE A 177 -0.30 -3.84 5.60
CA ILE A 177 -0.25 -5.31 5.65
C ILE A 177 -1.43 -5.92 4.87
N ALA A 178 -2.61 -5.32 5.01
CA ALA A 178 -3.81 -5.73 4.30
C ALA A 178 -4.61 -4.48 3.92
N ALA A 179 -5.33 -4.55 2.80
CA ALA A 179 -6.17 -3.45 2.37
C ALA A 179 -7.41 -3.97 1.64
N GLU A 180 -8.50 -3.22 1.76
CA GLU A 180 -9.75 -3.49 1.05
C GLU A 180 -10.27 -2.21 0.40
N PHE A 181 -10.47 -2.26 -0.92
CA PHE A 181 -10.97 -1.13 -1.70
C PHE A 181 -12.50 -1.17 -1.88
N THR A 182 -13.17 -0.19 -1.30
CA THR A 182 -14.63 -0.13 -1.20
C THR A 182 -15.20 1.07 -1.98
N GLN A 183 -16.49 1.01 -2.31
CA GLN A 183 -17.17 2.14 -2.94
C GLN A 183 -17.47 3.26 -1.91
N ALA A 184 -17.80 2.88 -0.67
CA ALA A 184 -18.10 3.82 0.41
C ALA A 184 -16.87 4.07 1.30
N LYS A 185 -16.79 5.27 1.89
CA LYS A 185 -15.72 5.67 2.83
C LYS A 185 -15.66 4.79 4.08
N GLN A 186 -16.79 4.55 4.72
CA GLN A 186 -16.85 3.78 5.97
C GLN A 186 -16.79 2.28 5.66
N ALA A 187 -15.87 1.59 6.35
CA ALA A 187 -15.85 0.14 6.38
C ALA A 187 -17.15 -0.39 6.98
N SER A 188 -17.76 -1.38 6.32
CA SER A 188 -18.73 -2.22 7.01
C SER A 188 -17.99 -3.16 7.97
N GLN A 189 -18.72 -3.74 8.92
CA GLN A 189 -18.19 -4.80 9.79
C GLN A 189 -17.62 -5.98 8.98
N GLU A 190 -18.27 -6.34 7.88
CA GLU A 190 -17.78 -7.39 6.97
C GLU A 190 -16.43 -7.01 6.35
N THR A 191 -16.27 -5.76 5.89
CA THR A 191 -15.00 -5.25 5.38
C THR A 191 -13.91 -5.30 6.46
N ALA A 192 -14.20 -4.82 7.67
CA ALA A 192 -13.26 -4.84 8.78
C ALA A 192 -12.81 -6.27 9.11
N ILE A 193 -13.74 -7.23 9.18
CA ILE A 193 -13.43 -8.64 9.42
C ILE A 193 -12.57 -9.22 8.29
N ARG A 194 -12.90 -8.94 7.02
CA ARG A 194 -12.13 -9.44 5.87
C ARG A 194 -10.69 -8.93 5.89
N VAL A 195 -10.49 -7.62 5.97
CA VAL A 195 -9.15 -7.02 5.93
C VAL A 195 -8.32 -7.41 7.16
N THR A 196 -8.95 -7.53 8.34
CA THR A 196 -8.29 -8.05 9.54
C THR A 196 -7.86 -9.49 9.35
N ARG A 197 -8.73 -10.38 8.84
CA ARG A 197 -8.38 -11.77 8.57
C ARG A 197 -7.19 -11.89 7.63
N ASP A 198 -7.18 -11.08 6.56
CA ASP A 198 -6.10 -11.11 5.58
C ASP A 198 -4.77 -10.61 6.19
N ALA A 199 -4.82 -9.64 7.12
CA ALA A 199 -3.64 -9.24 7.89
C ALA A 199 -3.15 -10.34 8.85
N LEU A 200 -4.06 -11.01 9.56
CA LEU A 200 -3.72 -12.11 10.47
C LEU A 200 -3.14 -13.34 9.77
N ALA A 201 -3.44 -13.51 8.47
CA ALA A 201 -2.85 -14.56 7.64
C ALA A 201 -1.37 -14.31 7.32
N VAL A 202 -0.89 -13.07 7.42
CA VAL A 202 0.52 -12.71 7.27
C VAL A 202 1.28 -13.05 8.55
N ASP A 203 0.82 -12.50 9.67
CA ASP A 203 1.35 -12.75 11.01
C ASP A 203 0.30 -12.34 12.07
N THR A 204 0.42 -12.87 13.29
CA THR A 204 -0.55 -12.63 14.37
C THR A 204 0.02 -11.62 15.38
N PRO A 205 -0.47 -10.37 15.41
CA PRO A 205 -0.02 -9.37 16.38
C PRO A 205 -0.60 -9.68 17.77
N THR A 206 -0.04 -9.05 18.80
CA THR A 206 -0.64 -9.07 20.13
C THR A 206 -1.85 -8.15 20.21
N TRP A 207 -1.79 -6.99 19.54
CA TRP A 207 -2.79 -5.94 19.64
C TRP A 207 -3.32 -5.54 18.26
N MET A 208 -4.63 -5.29 18.17
CA MET A 208 -5.28 -4.70 17.01
C MET A 208 -6.00 -3.43 17.42
N VAL A 209 -5.57 -2.28 16.92
CA VAL A 209 -6.07 -0.97 17.34
C VAL A 209 -6.98 -0.37 16.28
N GLY A 210 -8.17 0.06 16.66
CA GLY A 210 -9.13 0.77 15.80
C GLY A 210 -9.72 1.97 16.52
N ASP A 211 -10.32 2.91 15.78
CA ASP A 211 -11.12 3.97 16.40
C ASP A 211 -12.49 3.44 16.87
N SER A 212 -13.34 4.32 17.40
CA SER A 212 -14.66 3.93 17.90
C SER A 212 -15.63 3.46 16.81
N ALA A 213 -15.33 3.66 15.52
CA ALA A 213 -16.11 3.05 14.44
C ALA A 213 -15.89 1.53 14.37
N TYR A 214 -14.80 1.01 14.96
CA TYR A 214 -14.52 -0.41 15.08
C TYR A 214 -15.02 -1.03 16.39
N ASP A 215 -15.81 -0.30 17.19
CA ASP A 215 -16.58 -0.85 18.32
C ASP A 215 -17.70 -1.78 17.80
N MET A 216 -17.31 -2.96 17.34
CA MET A 216 -18.16 -3.95 16.69
C MET A 216 -17.96 -5.31 17.35
N LEU A 217 -18.99 -5.85 18.02
CA LEU A 217 -18.89 -7.06 18.84
C LEU A 217 -18.29 -8.27 18.10
N ASP A 218 -18.81 -8.64 16.91
CA ASP A 218 -18.29 -9.79 16.15
C ASP A 218 -16.82 -9.59 15.70
N TRP A 219 -16.38 -8.33 15.51
CA TRP A 219 -14.97 -8.07 15.17
C TRP A 219 -14.07 -8.29 16.39
N HIS A 220 -14.49 -7.81 17.57
CA HIS A 220 -13.80 -8.05 18.84
C HIS A 220 -13.71 -9.55 19.17
N ASP A 221 -14.83 -10.28 19.08
CA ASP A 221 -14.90 -11.70 19.43
C ASP A 221 -14.00 -12.54 18.53
N ARG A 222 -13.95 -12.23 17.22
CA ARG A 222 -13.06 -12.93 16.28
C ARG A 222 -11.59 -12.66 16.56
N LEU A 223 -11.23 -11.45 16.95
CA LEU A 223 -9.85 -11.11 17.33
C LEU A 223 -9.42 -11.85 18.59
N LEU A 224 -10.27 -11.84 19.63
CA LEU A 224 -10.02 -12.58 20.87
C LEU A 224 -9.91 -14.09 20.63
N ALA A 225 -10.78 -14.66 19.79
CA ALA A 225 -10.70 -16.06 19.38
C ALA A 225 -9.41 -16.39 18.62
N ALA A 226 -8.82 -15.42 17.91
CA ALA A 226 -7.54 -15.53 17.24
C ALA A 226 -6.34 -15.25 18.18
N GLY A 227 -6.57 -14.97 19.46
CA GLY A 227 -5.53 -14.62 20.44
C GLY A 227 -4.99 -13.20 20.31
N VAL A 228 -5.72 -12.31 19.62
CA VAL A 228 -5.37 -10.90 19.43
C VAL A 228 -6.26 -10.04 20.31
N VAL A 229 -5.68 -9.05 21.00
CA VAL A 229 -6.44 -8.15 21.86
C VAL A 229 -6.91 -6.94 21.04
N PRO A 230 -8.22 -6.79 20.78
CA PRO A 230 -8.76 -5.60 20.13
C PRO A 230 -8.75 -4.41 21.08
N VAL A 231 -8.30 -3.24 20.61
CA VAL A 231 -8.34 -1.98 21.36
C VAL A 231 -9.07 -0.95 20.51
N ALA A 232 -10.36 -0.78 20.78
CA ALA A 232 -11.23 0.21 20.18
C ALA A 232 -12.04 0.91 21.29
N PRO A 233 -12.12 2.26 21.29
CA PRO A 233 -12.90 2.98 22.28
C PRO A 233 -14.38 2.58 22.20
N TYR A 234 -14.98 2.38 23.35
CA TYR A 234 -16.39 2.06 23.49
C TYR A 234 -17.27 3.20 22.98
N ASN A 235 -18.27 2.87 22.16
CA ASN A 235 -19.24 3.82 21.67
C ASN A 235 -20.58 3.64 22.41
N PRO A 236 -20.88 4.49 23.42
CA PRO A 236 -22.08 4.34 24.26
C PRO A 236 -23.38 4.56 23.48
N ARG A 237 -23.32 5.13 22.27
CA ARG A 237 -24.51 5.33 21.42
C ARG A 237 -25.06 4.03 20.83
N ASN A 238 -24.33 2.92 20.96
CA ASN A 238 -24.71 1.62 20.41
C ASN A 238 -25.66 0.83 21.34
N THR A 239 -25.99 1.34 22.54
CA THR A 239 -26.86 0.67 23.52
C THR A 239 -27.73 1.67 24.28
N ASP A 240 -28.91 1.22 24.72
CA ASP A 240 -29.79 2.00 25.60
C ASP A 240 -29.33 1.96 27.08
N ASP A 241 -28.47 1.01 27.44
CA ASP A 241 -27.88 0.85 28.78
C ASP A 241 -26.35 0.86 28.68
N PRO A 242 -25.71 2.04 28.81
CA PRO A 242 -24.27 2.18 28.58
C PRO A 242 -23.44 1.62 29.75
N LEU A 243 -22.41 0.85 29.40
CA LEU A 243 -21.42 0.34 30.33
C LEU A 243 -20.44 1.42 30.79
N ASP A 244 -19.89 1.27 32.00
CA ASP A 244 -18.82 2.10 32.56
C ASP A 244 -17.44 1.53 32.18
N ILE A 245 -17.13 1.59 30.88
CA ILE A 245 -15.87 1.10 30.28
C ILE A 245 -15.34 2.13 29.28
N GLU A 246 -14.03 2.14 29.06
CA GLU A 246 -13.39 3.03 28.08
C GLU A 246 -13.19 2.32 26.74
N TYR A 247 -12.81 1.05 26.77
CA TYR A 247 -12.59 0.20 25.60
C TYR A 247 -13.55 -0.98 25.64
N ARG A 248 -14.11 -1.34 24.48
CA ARG A 248 -15.04 -2.47 24.37
C ARG A 248 -14.45 -3.78 24.90
N VAL A 249 -13.15 -3.97 24.77
CA VAL A 249 -12.47 -5.21 25.18
C VAL A 249 -12.52 -5.47 26.69
N GLU A 250 -12.72 -4.45 27.52
CA GLU A 250 -12.88 -4.59 28.97
C GLU A 250 -14.10 -5.47 29.30
N ASP A 251 -15.22 -5.24 28.61
CA ASP A 251 -16.44 -6.04 28.72
C ASP A 251 -16.29 -7.43 28.09
N ARG A 252 -15.62 -7.53 26.93
CA ARG A 252 -15.51 -8.82 26.21
C ARG A 252 -14.58 -9.81 26.89
N ILE A 253 -13.52 -9.36 27.57
CA ILE A 253 -12.56 -10.28 28.20
C ILE A 253 -13.14 -10.98 29.42
N GLU A 254 -14.05 -10.33 30.16
CA GLU A 254 -14.78 -10.98 31.26
C GLU A 254 -15.60 -12.18 30.76
N GLU A 255 -16.13 -12.14 29.54
CA GLU A 255 -16.82 -13.28 28.91
C GLU A 255 -15.87 -14.40 28.43
N HIS A 256 -14.58 -14.09 28.22
CA HIS A 256 -13.58 -15.01 27.66
C HIS A 256 -12.58 -15.56 28.70
N GLY A 257 -12.60 -15.11 29.96
CA GLY A 257 -11.85 -15.75 31.05
C GLY A 257 -11.91 -15.00 32.40
N ASP A 258 -12.15 -15.75 33.48
CA ASP A 258 -12.32 -15.21 34.85
C ASP A 258 -11.02 -14.61 35.47
N ASP A 259 -9.84 -14.90 34.91
CA ASP A 259 -8.52 -14.59 35.52
C ASP A 259 -7.66 -13.57 34.75
N VAL A 260 -8.17 -12.96 33.66
CA VAL A 260 -7.40 -12.00 32.84
C VAL A 260 -7.85 -10.57 33.13
N GLN A 261 -7.11 -9.86 33.99
CA GLN A 261 -7.30 -8.42 34.17
C GLN A 261 -6.37 -7.63 33.25
N LEU A 262 -6.93 -6.99 32.22
CA LEU A 262 -6.21 -5.95 31.48
C LEU A 262 -6.18 -4.67 32.29
N LYS A 263 -4.99 -4.11 32.47
CA LYS A 263 -4.84 -2.79 33.09
C LYS A 263 -5.21 -1.72 32.08
N GLN A 264 -6.14 -0.84 32.44
CA GLN A 264 -6.53 0.32 31.62
C GLN A 264 -5.32 1.12 31.10
N SER A 265 -4.30 1.34 31.94
CA SER A 265 -3.07 2.04 31.53
C SER A 265 -2.33 1.37 30.35
N VAL A 266 -2.42 0.05 30.20
CA VAL A 266 -1.83 -0.69 29.07
C VAL A 266 -2.69 -0.50 27.82
N LEU A 267 -4.01 -0.48 27.96
CA LEU A 267 -4.93 -0.17 26.87
C LEU A 267 -4.70 1.26 26.37
N ASP A 268 -4.55 2.23 27.27
CA ASP A 268 -4.26 3.63 26.93
C ASP A 268 -2.92 3.78 26.21
N GLU A 269 -1.85 3.16 26.73
CA GLU A 269 -0.54 3.20 26.08
C GLU A 269 -0.61 2.57 24.68
N THR A 270 -1.35 1.46 24.54
CA THR A 270 -1.52 0.77 23.26
C THR A 270 -2.34 1.62 22.29
N TYR A 271 -3.45 2.20 22.75
CA TYR A 271 -4.32 3.04 21.94
C TYR A 271 -3.61 4.32 21.47
N ASN A 272 -2.69 4.88 22.25
CA ASN A 272 -1.86 6.00 21.83
C ASN A 272 -1.00 5.70 20.58
N ARG A 273 -0.72 4.41 20.31
CA ARG A 273 -0.04 3.96 19.08
C ARG A 273 -0.94 3.98 17.84
N ARG A 274 -2.26 4.23 17.99
CA ARG A 274 -3.21 4.40 16.87
C ARG A 274 -2.74 5.45 15.86
N THR A 275 -2.06 6.49 16.31
CA THR A 275 -1.49 7.52 15.41
C THR A 275 -0.60 6.95 14.30
N GLY A 276 -0.08 5.72 14.45
CA GLY A 276 0.62 4.99 13.40
C GLY A 276 -0.20 4.74 12.13
N VAL A 277 -1.51 4.47 12.22
CA VAL A 277 -2.34 4.24 11.02
C VAL A 277 -2.63 5.53 10.27
N GLU A 278 -2.87 6.63 10.99
CA GLU A 278 -3.04 7.96 10.38
C GLU A 278 -1.75 8.38 9.65
N ARG A 279 -0.59 8.12 10.26
CA ARG A 279 0.72 8.30 9.63
C ARG A 279 0.90 7.39 8.42
N THR A 280 0.42 6.14 8.48
CA THR A 280 0.44 5.23 7.33
C THR A 280 -0.39 5.79 6.20
N ASN A 281 -1.63 6.22 6.47
CA ASN A 281 -2.54 6.84 5.52
C ASN A 281 -1.90 8.05 4.83
N ASN A 282 -1.16 8.89 5.57
CA ASN A 282 -0.41 9.99 4.97
C ASN A 282 0.73 9.48 4.07
N ALA A 283 1.56 8.54 4.55
CA ALA A 283 2.67 8.03 3.77
C ALA A 283 2.25 7.30 2.48
N VAL A 284 1.11 6.58 2.49
CA VAL A 284 0.57 5.98 1.27
C VAL A 284 -0.06 7.02 0.34
N LYS A 285 -0.57 8.15 0.87
CA LYS A 285 -1.02 9.28 0.03
C LYS A 285 0.15 9.93 -0.71
N ASP A 286 1.31 10.04 -0.06
CA ASP A 286 2.56 10.49 -0.70
C ASP A 286 3.09 9.49 -1.75
N CYS A 287 2.60 8.24 -1.73
CA CYS A 287 2.85 7.24 -2.76
C CYS A 287 1.77 7.22 -3.86
N GLY A 288 0.83 8.17 -3.86
CA GLY A 288 -0.21 8.31 -4.89
C GLY A 288 -1.60 7.79 -4.53
N LEU A 289 -1.87 7.39 -3.28
CA LEU A 289 -3.18 6.87 -2.88
C LEU A 289 -4.28 7.96 -2.91
N GLY A 290 -3.94 9.24 -2.70
CA GLY A 290 -4.91 10.29 -2.44
C GLY A 290 -5.84 10.65 -3.61
N HIS A 291 -5.40 10.44 -4.86
CA HIS A 291 -6.17 10.85 -6.03
C HIS A 291 -6.01 9.86 -7.20
N VAL A 292 -7.10 9.18 -7.58
CA VAL A 292 -7.10 8.22 -8.70
C VAL A 292 -7.55 8.88 -10.00
N ARG A 293 -6.70 8.76 -11.03
CA ARG A 293 -6.96 9.28 -12.39
C ARG A 293 -7.61 8.26 -13.32
N ALA A 294 -8.00 7.10 -12.79
CA ALA A 294 -8.64 6.02 -13.52
C ALA A 294 -10.14 6.25 -13.75
N ARG A 295 -10.66 5.72 -14.86
CA ARG A 295 -12.09 5.51 -15.07
C ARG A 295 -12.47 4.10 -14.64
N GLY A 296 -13.66 3.96 -14.05
CA GLY A 296 -14.15 2.69 -13.50
C GLY A 296 -13.48 2.30 -12.17
N ARG A 297 -14.16 1.43 -11.42
CA ARG A 297 -13.72 0.94 -10.10
C ARG A 297 -12.44 0.11 -10.17
N VAL A 298 -12.38 -0.71 -11.22
CA VAL A 298 -11.33 -1.69 -11.45
C VAL A 298 -9.95 -1.04 -11.56
N HIS A 299 -9.79 -0.08 -12.47
CA HIS A 299 -8.50 0.58 -12.67
C HIS A 299 -8.15 1.48 -11.48
N ALA A 300 -9.14 2.08 -10.83
CA ALA A 300 -8.93 2.84 -9.59
C ALA A 300 -8.34 1.94 -8.50
N ARG A 301 -8.87 0.73 -8.33
CA ARG A 301 -8.34 -0.27 -7.40
C ARG A 301 -6.88 -0.62 -7.71
N THR A 302 -6.54 -0.92 -8.96
CA THR A 302 -5.15 -1.25 -9.33
C THR A 302 -4.20 -0.09 -9.00
N GLN A 303 -4.61 1.16 -9.25
CA GLN A 303 -3.81 2.33 -8.91
C GLN A 303 -3.61 2.49 -7.39
N VAL A 304 -4.64 2.20 -6.60
CA VAL A 304 -4.58 2.23 -5.13
C VAL A 304 -3.57 1.22 -4.62
N PHE A 305 -3.65 -0.03 -5.08
CA PHE A 305 -2.72 -1.05 -4.62
C PHE A 305 -1.29 -0.83 -5.12
N LEU A 306 -1.07 -0.19 -6.28
CA LEU A 306 0.26 0.25 -6.70
C LEU A 306 0.89 1.23 -5.70
N ALA A 307 0.12 2.18 -5.17
CA ALA A 307 0.59 3.09 -4.12
C ALA A 307 0.94 2.33 -2.83
N LEU A 308 0.14 1.35 -2.45
CA LEU A 308 0.42 0.48 -1.29
C LEU A 308 1.69 -0.36 -1.50
N CYS A 309 1.87 -0.92 -2.69
CA CYS A 309 3.09 -1.66 -3.06
C CYS A 309 4.32 -0.76 -2.98
N LEU A 310 4.25 0.46 -3.52
CA LEU A 310 5.34 1.43 -3.45
C LEU A 310 5.71 1.75 -2.00
N ARG A 311 4.73 1.95 -1.12
CA ARG A 311 5.00 2.21 0.29
C ARG A 311 5.81 1.10 0.93
N ILE A 312 5.50 -0.16 0.66
CA ILE A 312 6.25 -1.33 1.17
C ILE A 312 7.67 -1.34 0.59
N VAL A 313 7.80 -1.10 -0.72
CA VAL A 313 9.10 -1.05 -1.42
C VAL A 313 10.02 0.00 -0.80
N VAL A 314 9.50 1.21 -0.54
CA VAL A 314 10.25 2.28 0.15
C VAL A 314 10.63 1.86 1.58
N ALA A 315 9.72 1.23 2.33
CA ALA A 315 10.00 0.79 3.69
C ALA A 315 11.13 -0.24 3.75
N ILE A 316 11.08 -1.25 2.86
CA ILE A 316 12.11 -2.29 2.75
C ILE A 316 13.44 -1.65 2.35
N THR A 317 13.44 -0.76 1.35
CA THR A 317 14.67 -0.12 0.87
C THR A 317 15.34 0.71 1.96
N ASN A 318 14.57 1.54 2.69
CA ASN A 318 15.10 2.31 3.82
C ASN A 318 15.66 1.39 4.91
N PHE A 319 14.98 0.29 5.23
CA PHE A 319 15.47 -0.68 6.22
C PHE A 319 16.82 -1.29 5.82
N GLU A 320 16.94 -1.72 4.56
CA GLU A 320 18.15 -2.36 4.03
C GLU A 320 19.33 -1.38 3.94
N GLN A 321 19.04 -0.09 3.76
CA GLN A 321 20.03 0.99 3.82
C GLN A 321 20.39 1.41 5.26
N GLY A 322 19.75 0.82 6.28
CA GLY A 322 19.96 1.17 7.69
C GLY A 322 19.30 2.48 8.12
N ASP A 323 18.36 2.99 7.32
CA ASP A 323 17.52 4.16 7.62
C ASP A 323 16.20 3.76 8.29
N ASP A 324 15.45 4.76 8.76
CA ASP A 324 14.11 4.57 9.33
C ASP A 324 13.12 4.08 8.25
N PRO A 325 12.55 2.86 8.38
CA PRO A 325 11.60 2.32 7.40
C PRO A 325 10.33 3.17 7.26
N GLY A 326 10.02 4.00 8.27
CA GLY A 326 8.87 4.90 8.31
C GLY A 326 9.00 6.16 7.44
N ARG A 327 10.17 6.39 6.81
CA ARG A 327 10.36 7.48 5.87
C ARG A 327 9.62 7.24 4.56
N GLU A 328 9.09 8.32 3.99
CA GLU A 328 8.32 8.33 2.75
C GLU A 328 9.20 8.39 1.49
N LYS A 329 10.45 8.82 1.64
CA LYS A 329 11.45 8.92 0.57
C LYS A 329 12.77 8.31 1.02
N LEU A 330 13.60 7.93 0.06
CA LEU A 330 14.95 7.43 0.31
C LEU A 330 15.87 8.58 0.71
N LYS A 331 16.95 8.25 1.42
CA LYS A 331 18.02 9.20 1.75
C LYS A 331 19.18 8.97 0.78
N LEU A 332 19.62 10.05 0.13
CA LEU A 332 20.80 10.05 -0.73
C LEU A 332 22.10 10.24 0.06
#